data_AF-A0AAW4WWV2-F1
#
_entry.id   AF-A0AAW4WWV2-F1
#
_cell.length_a   1.000
_cell.length_b   1.000
_cell.length_c   1.000
_cell.angle_alpha   90.00
_cell.angle_beta   90.00
_cell.angle_gamma   90.00
#
_symmetry.space_group_name_H-M   'P 1'
#
loop_
_entity.id
_entity.type
_entity.pdbx_description
1 polymer ?
#
loop_
_entity_poly.entity_id
_entity_poly.type
_entity_poly.pdbx_seq_one_letter_code
_entity_poly.pdbx_strand_id
1 'polypeptide(L)'
;MRIAVTGEGPTDYGKVDYGNPGHWIDGPVQVYLRRIAEEQNIELDFEMIERAEVQKIKLQRRHLNGLDGKAIPARRFYIKCKEKQLNYGVYYCDADRNAGEQNSNVHQLENRYKEVYGEVKEGMYNCDNYIPMIPCRMIENWILADGENIRDFFQVNKIEYNPHNVELLWGNDNNPESNYPKNVFERIKSSSKNRDIKNLSNSELFYEIAERQNLAIVKKNSSISFARFHDDYISLLRSEMLWAVRFQDLT
;
A
#
# COMPACT_ATOMS: atom_id res chain seq x y z
N MET A 1 -17.40 -8.69 1.95
CA MET A 1 -16.18 -9.52 1.98
C MET A 1 -15.32 -9.07 3.15
N ARG A 2 -14.99 -9.97 4.10
CA ARG A 2 -14.12 -9.63 5.24
C ARG A 2 -12.66 -9.88 4.90
N ILE A 3 -11.81 -8.86 5.03
CA ILE A 3 -10.40 -8.91 4.62
C ILE A 3 -9.49 -8.42 5.75
N ALA A 4 -8.45 -9.21 6.04
CA ALA A 4 -7.42 -8.84 7.01
C ALA A 4 -6.46 -7.83 6.39
N VAL A 5 -6.07 -6.78 7.11
CA VAL A 5 -5.09 -5.81 6.61
C VAL A 5 -4.04 -5.52 7.69
N THR A 6 -2.77 -5.55 7.31
CA THR A 6 -1.64 -5.11 8.16
C THR A 6 -0.65 -4.31 7.30
N GLY A 7 0.18 -3.49 7.94
CA GLY A 7 1.26 -2.78 7.26
C GLY A 7 2.48 -2.44 8.11
N GLU A 8 3.39 -1.64 7.56
CA GLU A 8 4.63 -1.23 8.21
C GLU A 8 4.52 0.07 9.00
N GLY A 9 3.91 1.12 8.44
CA GLY A 9 3.86 2.48 9.01
C GLY A 9 2.45 3.01 9.28
N PRO A 10 2.20 3.67 10.43
CA PRO A 10 0.86 4.17 10.77
C PRO A 10 0.34 5.26 9.82
N THR A 11 1.22 5.92 9.06
CA THR A 11 0.84 6.88 8.02
C THR A 11 0.18 6.19 6.81
N ASP A 12 0.52 4.93 6.54
CA ASP A 12 0.18 4.25 5.28
C ASP A 12 -1.04 3.34 5.45
N TYR A 13 -0.99 2.45 6.45
CA TYR A 13 -2.08 1.50 6.74
C TYR A 13 -2.94 1.92 7.93
N GLY A 14 -2.70 3.12 8.47
CA GLY A 14 -3.48 3.65 9.59
C GLY A 14 -3.02 3.15 10.97
N LYS A 15 -3.79 3.50 11.98
CA LYS A 15 -3.46 3.24 13.39
C LYS A 15 -4.71 3.08 14.25
N VAL A 16 -4.54 2.48 15.42
CA VAL A 16 -5.59 2.48 16.46
C VAL A 16 -5.87 3.92 16.91
N ASP A 17 -7.14 4.26 17.04
CA ASP A 17 -7.58 5.48 17.70
C ASP A 17 -7.47 5.29 19.23
N TYR A 18 -6.38 5.77 19.82
CA TYR A 18 -6.23 5.73 21.28
C TYR A 18 -7.20 6.65 22.02
N GLY A 19 -7.83 7.62 21.33
CA GLY A 19 -8.90 8.45 21.87
C GLY A 19 -10.25 7.74 21.90
N ASN A 20 -10.46 6.76 21.01
CA ASN A 20 -11.66 5.94 20.93
C ASN A 20 -11.29 4.45 20.84
N PRO A 21 -11.06 3.78 21.98
CA PRO A 21 -10.61 2.40 22.01
C PRO A 21 -11.51 1.47 21.18
N GLY A 22 -10.90 0.67 20.32
CA GLY A 22 -11.61 -0.22 19.39
C GLY A 22 -11.88 0.39 18.01
N HIS A 23 -11.57 1.67 17.80
CA HIS A 23 -11.66 2.31 16.50
C HIS A 23 -10.30 2.35 15.78
N TRP A 24 -10.36 2.28 14.46
CA TRP A 24 -9.21 2.42 13.57
C TRP A 24 -9.28 3.74 12.81
N ILE A 25 -8.16 4.44 12.73
CA ILE A 25 -7.98 5.60 11.86
C ILE A 25 -7.33 5.09 10.59
N ASP A 26 -8.06 5.20 9.49
CA ASP A 26 -7.62 4.71 8.18
C ASP A 26 -6.43 5.50 7.63
N GLY A 27 -5.61 4.79 6.85
CA GLY A 27 -4.62 5.39 5.96
C GLY A 27 -5.05 5.26 4.50
N PRO A 28 -4.20 5.69 3.55
CA PRO A 28 -4.43 5.53 2.11
C PRO A 28 -4.62 4.08 1.67
N VAL A 29 -4.06 3.10 2.40
CA VAL A 29 -4.24 1.67 2.08
C VAL A 29 -5.72 1.28 2.05
N GLN A 30 -6.48 1.65 3.08
CA GLN A 30 -7.91 1.33 3.18
C GLN A 30 -8.71 2.05 2.10
N VAL A 31 -8.34 3.28 1.78
CA VAL A 31 -8.95 4.07 0.70
C VAL A 31 -8.82 3.33 -0.64
N TYR A 32 -7.61 2.94 -1.03
CA TYR A 32 -7.42 2.22 -2.29
C TYR A 32 -8.20 0.91 -2.34
N LEU A 33 -8.21 0.15 -1.24
CA LEU A 33 -8.96 -1.11 -1.16
C LEU A 33 -10.47 -0.88 -1.32
N ARG A 34 -11.05 0.08 -0.59
CA ARG A 34 -12.49 0.39 -0.71
C ARG A 34 -12.86 0.83 -2.10
N ARG A 35 -12.14 1.82 -2.65
CA ARG A 35 -12.49 2.39 -3.95
C ARG A 35 -12.42 1.36 -5.09
N ILE A 36 -11.41 0.48 -5.07
CA ILE A 36 -11.32 -0.61 -6.07
C ILE A 36 -12.46 -1.63 -5.87
N ALA A 37 -12.82 -1.95 -4.63
CA ALA A 37 -13.92 -2.89 -4.36
C ALA A 37 -15.30 -2.30 -4.72
N GLU A 38 -15.51 -1.01 -4.48
CA GLU A 38 -16.71 -0.25 -4.87
C GLU A 38 -16.92 -0.27 -6.39
N GLU A 39 -15.85 -0.11 -7.18
CA GLU A 39 -15.91 -0.28 -8.65
C GLU A 39 -16.39 -1.67 -9.08
N GLN A 40 -16.22 -2.68 -8.21
CA GLN A 40 -16.71 -4.05 -8.43
C GLN A 40 -18.04 -4.35 -7.71
N ASN A 41 -18.67 -3.36 -7.07
CA ASN A 41 -19.87 -3.51 -6.23
C ASN A 41 -19.71 -4.51 -5.08
N ILE A 42 -18.53 -4.53 -4.44
CA ILE A 42 -18.23 -5.40 -3.30
C ILE A 42 -18.09 -4.56 -2.04
N GLU A 43 -18.94 -4.83 -1.05
CA GLU A 43 -18.80 -4.26 0.28
C GLU A 43 -17.65 -4.92 1.04
N LEU A 44 -16.80 -4.12 1.69
CA LEU A 44 -15.66 -4.60 2.47
C LEU A 44 -15.91 -4.45 3.97
N ASP A 45 -15.45 -5.45 4.72
CA ASP A 45 -15.30 -5.40 6.16
C ASP A 45 -13.82 -5.62 6.50
N PHE A 46 -13.16 -4.60 7.07
CA PHE A 46 -11.73 -4.67 7.37
C PHE A 46 -11.50 -5.24 8.77
N GLU A 47 -10.75 -6.34 8.83
CA GLU A 47 -10.09 -6.75 10.07
C GLU A 47 -8.67 -6.17 10.10
N MET A 48 -8.50 -5.07 10.81
CA MET A 48 -7.18 -4.48 11.01
C MET A 48 -6.35 -5.31 11.99
N ILE A 49 -5.12 -5.65 11.58
CA ILE A 49 -4.16 -6.37 12.40
C ILE A 49 -2.97 -5.45 12.64
N GLU A 50 -2.72 -5.11 13.91
CA GLU A 50 -1.60 -4.26 14.25
C GLU A 50 -0.26 -4.96 13.96
N ARG A 51 0.72 -4.20 13.46
CA ARG A 51 2.09 -4.70 13.27
C ARG A 51 2.68 -5.34 14.53
N ALA A 52 2.38 -4.77 15.70
CA ALA A 52 2.84 -5.30 16.98
C ALA A 52 2.27 -6.69 17.29
N GLU A 53 1.04 -6.98 16.87
CA GLU A 53 0.47 -8.33 16.99
C GLU A 53 1.17 -9.32 16.06
N VAL A 54 1.43 -8.92 14.82
CA VAL A 54 2.17 -9.74 13.85
C VAL A 54 3.56 -10.07 14.40
N GLN A 55 4.27 -9.08 14.95
CA GLN A 55 5.63 -9.26 15.48
C GLN A 55 5.72 -10.20 16.68
N LYS A 56 4.65 -10.34 17.47
CA LYS A 56 4.61 -11.24 18.64
C LYS A 56 4.55 -12.73 18.25
N ILE A 57 4.24 -13.04 16.99
CA ILE A 57 4.08 -14.42 16.54
C ILE A 57 5.44 -15.12 16.45
N LYS A 58 5.60 -16.15 17.29
CA LYS A 58 6.79 -16.99 17.31
C LYS A 58 6.72 -18.02 16.19
N LEU A 59 7.64 -17.92 15.24
CA LEU A 59 7.77 -18.89 14.16
C LEU A 59 8.58 -20.09 14.64
N GLN A 60 8.05 -21.30 14.44
CA GLN A 60 8.82 -22.53 14.65
C GLN A 60 9.85 -22.69 13.51
N ARG A 61 10.96 -23.42 13.74
CA ARG A 61 12.03 -23.63 12.73
C ARG A 61 11.52 -24.04 11.35
N ARG A 62 10.51 -24.91 11.28
CA ARG A 62 9.89 -25.35 10.01
C ARG A 62 9.28 -24.21 9.19
N HIS A 63 8.79 -23.16 9.86
CA HIS A 63 8.19 -21.99 9.20
C HIS A 63 9.23 -20.97 8.74
N LEU A 64 10.48 -21.08 9.19
CA LEU A 64 11.60 -20.19 8.86
C LEU A 64 12.50 -20.75 7.77
N ASN A 65 12.38 -22.04 7.44
CA ASN A 65 13.30 -22.68 6.51
C ASN A 65 13.21 -22.03 5.12
N GLY A 66 14.33 -21.46 4.65
CA GLY A 66 14.41 -20.77 3.35
C GLY A 66 13.83 -19.35 3.33
N LEU A 67 13.26 -18.84 4.43
CA LEU A 67 12.69 -17.49 4.46
C LEU A 67 13.72 -16.46 4.92
N ASP A 68 13.73 -15.33 4.23
CA ASP A 68 14.46 -14.12 4.63
C ASP A 68 13.62 -12.85 4.35
N GLY A 69 14.13 -11.69 4.77
CA GLY A 69 13.58 -10.39 4.39
C GLY A 69 12.10 -10.21 4.78
N LYS A 70 11.29 -9.78 3.81
CA LYS A 70 9.86 -9.50 4.00
C LYS A 70 9.01 -10.78 4.07
N ALA A 71 9.57 -11.95 3.75
CA ALA A 71 8.84 -13.22 3.87
C ALA A 71 8.52 -13.57 5.34
N ILE A 72 9.40 -13.22 6.28
CA ILE A 72 9.23 -13.50 7.71
C ILE A 72 8.01 -12.76 8.31
N PRO A 73 7.89 -11.43 8.21
CA PRO A 73 6.71 -10.73 8.71
C PRO A 73 5.43 -11.10 7.94
N ALA A 74 5.50 -11.35 6.63
CA ALA A 74 4.36 -11.83 5.85
C ALA A 74 3.89 -13.22 6.33
N ARG A 75 4.81 -14.13 6.69
CA ARG A 75 4.50 -15.44 7.29
C ARG A 75 3.78 -15.32 8.62
N ARG A 76 4.22 -14.40 9.47
CA ARG A 76 3.56 -14.10 10.75
C ARG A 76 2.14 -13.59 10.51
N PHE A 77 1.96 -12.66 9.57
CA PHE A 77 0.64 -12.13 9.22
C PHE A 77 -0.30 -13.25 8.73
N TYR A 78 0.16 -14.11 7.81
CA TYR A 78 -0.61 -15.25 7.35
C TYR A 78 -1.05 -16.17 8.50
N ILE A 79 -0.15 -16.51 9.42
CA ILE A 79 -0.47 -17.33 10.59
C ILE A 79 -1.52 -16.64 11.46
N LYS A 80 -1.38 -15.33 11.72
CA LYS A 80 -2.38 -14.55 12.47
C LYS A 80 -3.76 -14.61 11.83
N CYS A 81 -3.81 -14.49 10.50
CA CYS A 81 -5.06 -14.58 9.76
C CYS A 81 -5.71 -15.95 9.95
N LYS A 82 -4.92 -17.03 9.91
CA LYS A 82 -5.44 -18.39 10.16
C LYS A 82 -5.92 -18.59 11.60
N GLU A 83 -5.21 -18.05 12.59
CA GLU A 83 -5.67 -18.05 14.00
C GLU A 83 -7.02 -17.35 14.17
N LYS A 84 -7.22 -16.23 13.45
CA LYS A 84 -8.46 -15.46 13.44
C LYS A 84 -9.52 -15.99 12.44
N GLN A 85 -9.26 -17.10 11.75
CA GLN A 85 -10.15 -17.69 10.74
C GLN A 85 -10.51 -16.72 9.59
N LEU A 86 -9.57 -15.86 9.21
CA LEU A 86 -9.74 -14.90 8.11
C LEU A 86 -9.23 -15.52 6.82
N ASN A 87 -10.11 -15.60 5.81
CA ASN A 87 -9.81 -16.26 4.55
C ASN A 87 -9.05 -15.39 3.56
N TYR A 88 -9.13 -14.06 3.72
CA TYR A 88 -8.57 -13.07 2.81
C TYR A 88 -7.66 -12.12 3.57
N GLY A 89 -6.57 -11.67 2.93
CA GLY A 89 -5.71 -10.68 3.54
C GLY A 89 -4.86 -9.85 2.57
N VAL A 90 -4.51 -8.65 3.01
CA VAL A 90 -3.61 -7.72 2.32
C VAL A 90 -2.44 -7.41 3.25
N TYR A 91 -1.23 -7.66 2.77
CA TYR A 91 -0.01 -7.32 3.48
C TYR A 91 0.64 -6.11 2.82
N TYR A 92 0.59 -4.96 3.49
CA TYR A 92 1.27 -3.75 3.05
C TYR A 92 2.73 -3.73 3.52
N CYS A 93 3.67 -3.46 2.61
CA CYS A 93 5.04 -3.11 2.97
C CYS A 93 5.75 -2.35 1.87
N ASP A 94 6.73 -1.55 2.25
CA ASP A 94 7.59 -0.83 1.32
C ASP A 94 8.65 -1.76 0.71
N ALA A 95 8.99 -1.57 -0.57
CA ALA A 95 10.08 -2.30 -1.23
C ALA A 95 11.48 -1.66 -1.02
N ASP A 96 11.58 -0.67 -0.12
CA ASP A 96 12.69 0.26 -0.06
C ASP A 96 14.07 -0.39 0.16
N ARG A 97 15.11 0.37 -0.23
CA ARG A 97 16.54 0.11 -0.03
C ARG A 97 17.06 0.82 1.22
N ASN A 98 18.31 0.55 1.59
CA ASN A 98 19.06 1.47 2.46
C ASN A 98 19.22 2.84 1.76
N ALA A 99 19.06 3.93 2.50
CA ALA A 99 19.20 5.29 1.97
C ALA A 99 20.61 5.54 1.37
N GLY A 100 20.67 6.21 0.21
CA GLY A 100 21.93 6.65 -0.41
C GLY A 100 22.47 5.79 -1.57
N GLU A 101 21.79 4.71 -1.96
CA GLU A 101 22.14 3.99 -3.19
C GLU A 101 21.84 4.83 -4.45
N GLN A 102 22.62 4.63 -5.52
CA GLN A 102 22.47 5.37 -6.78
C GLN A 102 21.06 5.22 -7.37
N ASN A 103 20.65 6.19 -8.20
CA ASN A 103 19.39 6.12 -8.96
C ASN A 103 19.29 4.79 -9.68
N SER A 104 18.31 3.99 -9.28
CA SER A 104 18.01 2.74 -9.96
C SER A 104 17.42 3.06 -11.32
N ASN A 105 17.98 2.48 -12.38
CA ASN A 105 17.24 2.44 -13.65
C ASN A 105 15.96 1.60 -13.49
N VAL A 106 15.04 1.71 -14.45
CA VAL A 106 13.75 0.98 -14.43
C VAL A 106 13.94 -0.52 -14.18
N HIS A 107 14.95 -1.13 -14.80
CA HIS A 107 15.21 -2.56 -14.66
C HIS A 107 15.59 -2.97 -13.24
N GLN A 108 16.44 -2.19 -12.56
CA GLN A 108 16.80 -2.43 -11.16
C GLN A 108 15.61 -2.24 -10.22
N LEU A 109 14.75 -1.26 -10.51
CA LEU A 109 13.52 -1.04 -9.76
C LEU A 109 12.55 -2.21 -9.90
N GLU A 110 12.31 -2.68 -11.13
CA GLU A 110 11.45 -3.83 -11.40
C GLU A 110 11.98 -5.11 -10.75
N ASN A 111 13.29 -5.36 -10.81
CA ASN A 111 13.89 -6.54 -10.20
C ASN A 111 13.72 -6.52 -8.69
N ARG A 112 13.95 -5.36 -8.06
CA ARG A 112 13.74 -5.21 -6.61
C ARG A 112 12.28 -5.39 -6.23
N TYR A 113 11.37 -4.78 -7.00
CA TYR A 113 9.93 -4.97 -6.78
C TYR A 113 9.55 -6.45 -6.86
N LYS A 114 10.01 -7.18 -7.89
CA LYS A 114 9.74 -8.61 -8.07
C LYS A 114 10.32 -9.46 -6.94
N GLU A 115 11.51 -9.14 -6.46
CA GLU A 115 12.15 -9.80 -5.32
C GLU A 115 11.27 -9.65 -4.06
N VAL A 116 10.92 -8.42 -3.68
CA VAL A 116 10.10 -8.15 -2.49
C VAL A 116 8.71 -8.76 -2.63
N TYR A 117 8.10 -8.65 -3.81
CA TYR A 117 6.82 -9.29 -4.11
C TYR A 117 6.89 -10.81 -3.92
N GLY A 118 7.96 -11.44 -4.43
CA GLY A 118 8.23 -12.87 -4.28
C GLY A 118 8.41 -13.28 -2.82
N GLU A 119 9.23 -12.56 -2.06
CA GLU A 119 9.43 -12.78 -0.62
C GLU A 119 8.09 -12.75 0.13
N VAL A 120 7.28 -11.72 -0.11
CA VAL A 120 5.98 -11.56 0.57
C VAL A 120 5.01 -12.67 0.18
N LYS A 121 4.91 -13.03 -1.12
CA LYS A 121 4.08 -14.16 -1.57
C LYS A 121 4.56 -15.48 -0.97
N GLU A 122 5.86 -15.75 -0.91
CA GLU A 122 6.41 -16.95 -0.27
C GLU A 122 6.10 -16.98 1.23
N GLY A 123 6.22 -15.83 1.90
CA GLY A 123 5.79 -15.64 3.28
C GLY A 123 4.32 -16.03 3.48
N MET A 124 3.45 -15.72 2.52
CA MET A 124 2.03 -16.10 2.54
C MET A 124 1.73 -17.45 1.87
N TYR A 125 2.74 -18.34 1.77
CA TYR A 125 2.63 -19.68 1.19
C TYR A 125 2.12 -19.70 -0.27
N ASN A 126 2.38 -18.63 -1.02
CA ASN A 126 1.86 -18.41 -2.37
C ASN A 126 0.33 -18.53 -2.47
N CYS A 127 -0.38 -18.33 -1.35
CA CYS A 127 -1.83 -18.41 -1.34
C CYS A 127 -2.43 -17.20 -2.07
N ASP A 128 -3.36 -17.43 -2.99
CA ASP A 128 -3.94 -16.36 -3.81
C ASP A 128 -4.92 -15.49 -3.04
N ASN A 129 -5.47 -16.00 -1.93
CA ASN A 129 -6.35 -15.23 -1.08
C ASN A 129 -5.62 -14.17 -0.22
N TYR A 130 -4.29 -14.18 -0.23
CA TYR A 130 -3.47 -13.23 0.49
C TYR A 130 -2.55 -12.52 -0.49
N ILE A 131 -2.75 -11.21 -0.65
CA ILE A 131 -2.07 -10.44 -1.68
C ILE A 131 -1.09 -9.42 -1.06
N PRO A 132 0.08 -9.21 -1.68
CA PRO A 132 0.96 -8.11 -1.34
C PRO A 132 0.38 -6.77 -1.82
N MET A 133 0.55 -5.72 -1.02
CA MET A 133 0.34 -4.32 -1.44
C MET A 133 1.65 -3.57 -1.23
N ILE A 134 2.46 -3.51 -2.28
CA ILE A 134 3.86 -3.07 -2.19
C ILE A 134 4.05 -1.90 -3.14
N PRO A 135 4.30 -0.67 -2.69
CA PRO A 135 4.82 0.37 -3.57
C PRO A 135 6.28 0.09 -3.93
N CYS A 136 6.71 0.55 -5.12
CA CYS A 136 8.08 0.37 -5.61
C CYS A 136 9.17 0.91 -4.67
N ARG A 137 8.87 1.96 -3.90
CA ARG A 137 9.73 2.44 -2.81
C ARG A 137 8.90 2.65 -1.55
N MET A 138 7.87 3.49 -1.65
CA MET A 138 7.02 3.92 -0.54
C MET A 138 5.68 4.44 -1.07
N ILE A 139 4.68 4.58 -0.20
CA ILE A 139 3.32 4.96 -0.62
C ILE A 139 3.28 6.32 -1.32
N GLU A 140 4.21 7.22 -1.02
CA GLU A 140 4.33 8.53 -1.67
C GLU A 140 4.42 8.42 -3.19
N ASN A 141 4.97 7.33 -3.73
CA ASN A 141 4.97 7.09 -5.17
C ASN A 141 3.54 6.99 -5.71
N TRP A 142 2.62 6.34 -4.98
CA TRP A 142 1.22 6.22 -5.38
C TRP A 142 0.47 7.53 -5.13
N ILE A 143 0.71 8.20 -3.99
CA ILE A 143 0.12 9.51 -3.67
C ILE A 143 0.44 10.55 -4.75
N LEU A 144 1.67 10.56 -5.27
CA LEU A 144 2.13 11.50 -6.29
C LEU A 144 1.79 11.07 -7.73
N ALA A 145 1.12 9.93 -7.94
CA ALA A 145 0.92 9.40 -9.29
C ALA A 145 -0.09 10.20 -10.13
N ASP A 146 -1.10 10.81 -9.49
CA ASP A 146 -2.07 11.68 -10.15
C ASP A 146 -1.65 13.15 -10.02
N GLY A 147 -0.83 13.60 -10.97
CA GLY A 147 -0.28 14.95 -10.96
C GLY A 147 -1.33 16.07 -11.08
N GLU A 148 -2.47 15.82 -11.72
CA GLU A 148 -3.56 16.82 -11.78
C GLU A 148 -4.23 16.97 -10.41
N ASN A 149 -4.57 15.86 -9.77
CA ASN A 149 -5.12 15.86 -8.42
C ASN A 149 -4.17 16.53 -7.42
N ILE A 150 -2.85 16.26 -7.50
CA ILE A 150 -1.86 16.93 -6.67
C ILE A 150 -1.84 18.45 -6.90
N ARG A 151 -1.88 18.91 -8.16
CA ARG A 151 -1.90 20.35 -8.44
C ARG A 151 -3.14 21.03 -7.89
N ASP A 152 -4.29 20.40 -8.06
CA ASP A 152 -5.57 20.92 -7.56
C ASP A 152 -5.61 20.94 -6.02
N PHE A 153 -5.28 19.81 -5.38
CA PHE A 153 -5.33 19.64 -3.93
C PHE A 153 -4.42 20.65 -3.19
N PHE A 154 -3.18 20.82 -3.66
CA PHE A 154 -2.22 21.76 -3.09
C PHE A 154 -2.33 23.19 -3.66
N GLN A 155 -3.19 23.41 -4.67
CA GLN A 155 -3.34 24.70 -5.37
C GLN A 155 -2.01 25.27 -5.86
N VAL A 156 -1.16 24.40 -6.44
CA VAL A 156 0.16 24.78 -6.96
C VAL A 156 0.11 24.94 -8.49
N ASN A 157 0.83 25.95 -9.00
CA ASN A 157 0.83 26.25 -10.43
C ASN A 157 1.56 25.17 -11.26
N LYS A 158 2.55 24.51 -10.67
CA LYS A 158 3.35 23.46 -11.30
C LYS A 158 3.79 22.44 -10.24
N ILE A 159 3.98 21.20 -10.69
CA ILE A 159 4.66 20.16 -9.93
C ILE A 159 6.05 19.95 -10.53
N GLU A 160 7.07 19.86 -9.67
CA GLU A 160 8.47 19.75 -10.08
C GLU A 160 8.95 18.29 -10.09
N TYR A 161 8.14 17.42 -10.68
CA TYR A 161 8.46 16.04 -11.01
C TYR A 161 7.62 15.59 -12.22
N ASN A 162 8.00 14.48 -12.85
CA ASN A 162 7.20 13.87 -13.91
C ASN A 162 6.31 12.75 -13.31
N PRO A 163 4.98 12.91 -13.26
CA PRO A 163 4.07 11.88 -12.74
C PRO A 163 4.20 10.54 -13.45
N HIS A 164 4.54 10.52 -14.75
CA HIS A 164 4.72 9.27 -15.51
C HIS A 164 5.91 8.42 -15.04
N ASN A 165 6.82 9.01 -14.27
CA ASN A 165 8.02 8.37 -13.74
C ASN A 165 8.03 8.41 -12.20
N VAL A 166 6.84 8.47 -11.57
CA VAL A 166 6.74 8.66 -10.12
C VAL A 166 7.40 7.53 -9.32
N GLU A 167 7.40 6.30 -9.86
CA GLU A 167 8.08 5.15 -9.24
C GLU A 167 9.61 5.21 -9.35
N LEU A 168 10.14 6.05 -10.25
CA LEU A 168 11.58 6.33 -10.40
C LEU A 168 12.07 7.47 -9.52
N LEU A 169 11.18 8.12 -8.75
CA LEU A 169 11.58 9.13 -7.78
C LEU A 169 12.52 8.50 -6.75
N TRP A 170 13.75 9.02 -6.73
CA TRP A 170 14.80 8.59 -5.82
C TRP A 170 15.80 9.71 -5.55
N GLY A 171 16.49 9.61 -4.43
CA GLY A 171 17.44 10.61 -3.99
C GLY A 171 17.91 10.34 -2.57
N ASN A 172 18.64 11.31 -2.03
CA ASN A 172 19.07 11.31 -0.63
C ASN A 172 17.95 11.90 0.25
N ASP A 173 17.41 11.10 1.17
CA ASP A 173 16.39 11.51 2.14
C ASP A 173 16.82 12.74 2.96
N ASN A 174 18.12 12.81 3.32
CA ASN A 174 18.67 13.93 4.08
C ASN A 174 18.90 15.21 3.25
N ASN A 175 18.66 15.18 1.94
CA ASN A 175 18.75 16.36 1.07
C ASN A 175 17.34 16.79 0.63
N PRO A 176 16.77 17.86 1.20
CA PRO A 176 15.43 18.36 0.86
C PRO A 176 15.21 18.71 -0.62
N GLU A 177 16.28 18.96 -1.39
CA GLU A 177 16.23 19.25 -2.82
C GLU A 177 16.30 17.99 -3.69
N SER A 178 16.50 16.81 -3.09
CA SER A 178 16.57 15.56 -3.83
C SER A 178 15.20 15.10 -4.33
N ASN A 179 15.19 14.20 -5.32
CA ASN A 179 13.96 13.57 -5.80
C ASN A 179 13.54 12.37 -4.95
N TYR A 180 14.02 12.26 -3.71
CA TYR A 180 13.48 11.30 -2.75
C TYR A 180 11.97 11.58 -2.55
N PRO A 181 11.07 10.57 -2.61
CA PRO A 181 9.63 10.82 -2.68
C PRO A 181 9.08 11.68 -1.55
N LYS A 182 9.57 11.49 -0.31
CA LYS A 182 9.18 12.35 0.84
C LYS A 182 9.57 13.81 0.63
N ASN A 183 10.77 14.06 0.11
CA ASN A 183 11.24 15.41 -0.14
C ASN A 183 10.44 16.09 -1.25
N VAL A 184 10.08 15.35 -2.31
CA VAL A 184 9.17 15.85 -3.36
C VAL A 184 7.83 16.25 -2.77
N PHE A 185 7.23 15.38 -1.95
CA PHE A 185 5.95 15.67 -1.28
C PHE A 185 6.03 16.90 -0.37
N GLU A 186 7.06 16.99 0.48
CA GLU A 186 7.25 18.11 1.40
C GLU A 186 7.50 19.44 0.68
N ARG A 187 8.22 19.44 -0.45
CA ARG A 187 8.36 20.65 -1.29
C ARG A 187 7.01 21.11 -1.84
N ILE A 188 6.18 20.19 -2.34
CA ILE A 188 4.83 20.51 -2.83
C ILE A 188 3.98 21.07 -1.69
N LYS A 189 3.93 20.37 -0.55
CA LYS A 189 3.21 20.80 0.65
C LYS A 189 3.62 22.20 1.11
N SER A 190 4.92 22.47 1.14
CA SER A 190 5.48 23.77 1.54
C SER A 190 5.11 24.89 0.58
N SER A 191 5.06 24.60 -0.73
CA SER A 191 4.66 25.54 -1.78
C SER A 191 3.15 25.76 -1.90
N SER A 192 2.35 25.02 -1.13
CA SER A 192 0.89 25.06 -1.19
C SER A 192 0.32 26.45 -0.93
N LYS A 193 -0.64 26.84 -1.77
CA LYS A 193 -1.50 28.01 -1.55
C LYS A 193 -2.73 27.68 -0.73
N ASN A 194 -3.09 26.40 -0.65
CA ASN A 194 -4.16 25.92 0.20
C ASN A 194 -3.72 26.02 1.67
N ARG A 195 -4.35 26.92 2.44
CA ARG A 195 -3.97 27.19 3.84
C ARG A 195 -4.48 26.10 4.78
N ASP A 196 -5.57 25.43 4.43
CA ASP A 196 -6.24 24.46 5.30
C ASP A 196 -5.40 23.18 5.43
N ILE A 197 -4.67 22.82 4.37
CA ILE A 197 -3.84 21.61 4.38
C ILE A 197 -2.56 21.73 5.22
N LYS A 198 -2.14 22.95 5.61
CA LYS A 198 -0.89 23.15 6.37
C LYS A 198 -0.98 22.60 7.79
N ASN A 199 -2.20 22.49 8.31
CA ASN A 199 -2.46 21.96 9.64
C ASN A 199 -2.69 20.44 9.66
N LEU A 200 -2.79 19.81 8.49
CA LEU A 200 -3.02 18.37 8.38
C LEU A 200 -1.70 17.60 8.52
N SER A 201 -1.77 16.50 9.24
CA SER A 201 -0.70 15.50 9.29
C SER A 201 -0.55 14.82 7.92
N ASN A 202 0.62 14.22 7.67
CA ASN A 202 0.84 13.50 6.41
C ASN A 202 -0.12 12.32 6.23
N SER A 203 -0.57 11.69 7.33
CA SER A 203 -1.57 10.62 7.30
C SER A 203 -2.92 11.12 6.77
N GLU A 204 -3.39 12.27 7.27
CA GLU A 204 -4.63 12.91 6.80
C GLU A 204 -4.50 13.36 5.35
N LEU A 205 -3.35 13.94 4.98
CA LEU A 205 -3.10 14.36 3.60
C LEU A 205 -3.12 13.16 2.64
N PHE A 206 -2.46 12.06 3.00
CA PHE A 206 -2.42 10.87 2.14
C PHE A 206 -3.80 10.24 1.99
N TYR A 207 -4.58 10.18 3.06
CA TYR A 207 -5.97 9.73 3.02
C TYR A 207 -6.80 10.60 2.05
N GLU A 208 -6.81 11.92 2.25
CA GLU A 208 -7.59 12.86 1.44
C GLU A 208 -7.17 12.88 -0.04
N ILE A 209 -5.87 12.77 -0.31
CA ILE A 209 -5.37 12.68 -1.69
C ILE A 209 -5.86 11.37 -2.31
N ALA A 210 -5.66 10.24 -1.63
CA ALA A 210 -6.07 8.93 -2.12
C ALA A 210 -7.58 8.84 -2.41
N GLU A 211 -8.43 9.54 -1.66
CA GLU A 211 -9.88 9.59 -1.91
C GLU A 211 -10.23 10.28 -3.24
N ARG A 212 -9.45 11.30 -3.62
CA ARG A 212 -9.72 12.16 -4.79
C ARG A 212 -9.06 11.70 -6.07
N GLN A 213 -7.98 10.92 -5.97
CA GLN A 213 -7.21 10.48 -7.13
C GLN A 213 -8.06 9.74 -8.17
N ASN A 214 -7.72 9.89 -9.44
CA ASN A 214 -8.22 9.00 -10.49
C ASN A 214 -7.39 7.70 -10.49
N LEU A 215 -7.98 6.58 -10.07
CA LEU A 215 -7.28 5.31 -9.95
C LEU A 215 -6.75 4.77 -11.30
N ALA A 216 -7.39 5.10 -12.42
CA ALA A 216 -6.87 4.75 -13.74
C ALA A 216 -5.58 5.52 -14.08
N ILE A 217 -5.47 6.78 -13.63
CA ILE A 217 -4.22 7.57 -13.76
C ILE A 217 -3.15 7.01 -12.83
N VAL A 218 -3.50 6.70 -11.57
CA VAL A 218 -2.56 6.08 -10.62
C VAL A 218 -2.01 4.76 -11.18
N LYS A 219 -2.88 3.90 -11.72
CA LYS A 219 -2.50 2.65 -12.38
C LYS A 219 -1.59 2.86 -13.58
N LYS A 220 -1.88 3.85 -14.41
CA LYS A 220 -1.06 4.17 -15.59
C LYS A 220 0.34 4.68 -15.21
N ASN A 221 0.41 5.56 -14.21
CA ASN A 221 1.65 6.24 -13.83
C ASN A 221 2.50 5.46 -12.81
N SER A 222 1.90 4.52 -12.09
CA SER A 222 2.54 3.54 -11.20
C SER A 222 2.39 2.12 -11.77
N SER A 223 2.92 1.93 -12.98
CA SER A 223 2.69 0.72 -13.79
C SER A 223 3.39 -0.53 -13.27
N ILE A 224 4.40 -0.40 -12.40
CA ILE A 224 5.11 -1.55 -11.85
C ILE A 224 4.38 -2.06 -10.61
N SER A 225 4.14 -1.17 -9.64
CA SER A 225 3.68 -1.56 -8.31
C SER A 225 2.17 -1.45 -8.12
N PHE A 226 1.57 -0.28 -8.39
CA PHE A 226 0.13 -0.10 -8.19
C PHE A 226 -0.67 -0.94 -9.18
N ALA A 227 -0.26 -0.97 -10.45
CA ALA A 227 -0.95 -1.78 -11.45
C ALA A 227 -0.96 -3.26 -11.10
N ARG A 228 0.16 -3.79 -10.58
CA ARG A 228 0.23 -5.18 -10.13
C ARG A 228 -0.67 -5.43 -8.92
N PHE A 229 -0.63 -4.57 -7.90
CA PHE A 229 -1.53 -4.65 -6.75
C PHE A 229 -3.00 -4.62 -7.19
N HIS A 230 -3.37 -3.67 -8.05
CA HIS A 230 -4.72 -3.52 -8.57
C HIS A 230 -5.20 -4.80 -9.26
N ASP A 231 -4.37 -5.40 -10.12
CA ASP A 231 -4.74 -6.61 -10.85
C ASP A 231 -4.87 -7.85 -9.94
N ASP A 232 -3.96 -7.99 -8.97
CA ASP A 232 -4.04 -9.04 -7.96
C ASP A 232 -5.31 -8.87 -7.10
N TYR A 233 -5.65 -7.63 -6.72
CA TYR A 233 -6.82 -7.35 -5.90
C TYR A 233 -8.14 -7.55 -6.65
N ILE A 234 -8.23 -7.12 -7.92
CA ILE A 234 -9.37 -7.43 -8.77
C ILE A 234 -9.56 -8.95 -8.91
N SER A 235 -8.46 -9.70 -9.06
CA SER A 235 -8.52 -11.17 -9.15
C SER A 235 -9.03 -11.79 -7.84
N LEU A 236 -8.56 -11.29 -6.70
CA LEU A 236 -9.02 -11.65 -5.36
C LEU A 236 -10.54 -11.43 -5.22
N LEU A 237 -11.00 -10.21 -5.52
CA LEU A 237 -12.40 -9.81 -5.44
C LEU A 237 -13.32 -10.67 -6.35
N ARG A 238 -12.89 -10.94 -7.58
CA ARG A 238 -13.67 -11.75 -8.53
C ARG A 238 -13.77 -13.21 -8.14
N SER A 239 -12.73 -13.76 -7.50
CA SER A 239 -12.77 -15.14 -7.01
C SER A 239 -13.92 -15.35 -6.02
N GLU A 240 -14.14 -14.38 -5.11
CA GLU A 240 -15.26 -14.41 -4.15
C GLU A 240 -16.62 -14.40 -4.85
N MET A 241 -16.80 -13.58 -5.89
CA MET A 241 -18.05 -13.53 -6.65
C MET A 241 -18.40 -14.89 -7.29
N LEU A 242 -17.41 -15.57 -7.87
CA LEU A 242 -17.62 -16.88 -8.49
C LEU A 242 -18.02 -17.96 -7.46
N TRP A 243 -17.50 -17.87 -6.24
CA TRP A 243 -17.94 -18.74 -5.14
C TRP A 243 -19.37 -18.43 -4.72
N ALA A 244 -19.73 -17.16 -4.55
CA ALA A 244 -21.09 -16.75 -4.16
C ALA A 244 -22.15 -17.21 -5.17
N VAL A 245 -21.90 -17.08 -6.48
CA VAL A 245 -22.83 -17.51 -7.53
C VAL A 245 -23.01 -19.04 -7.53
N ARG A 246 -21.94 -19.82 -7.39
CA ARG A 246 -22.02 -21.29 -7.39
C ARG A 246 -22.86 -21.88 -6.26
N PHE A 247 -23.01 -21.18 -5.14
CA PHE A 247 -23.83 -21.64 -4.02
C PHE A 247 -25.29 -21.20 -4.10
N GLN A 248 -25.62 -20.17 -4.89
CA GLN A 248 -27.01 -19.79 -5.15
C GLN A 248 -27.71 -20.79 -6.08
N ASP A 249 -26.98 -21.44 -6.99
CA ASP A 249 -27.50 -22.48 -7.88
C ASP A 249 -27.68 -23.86 -7.20
N LEU A 250 -27.31 -23.98 -5.91
CA LEU A 250 -27.38 -25.23 -5.13
C LEU A 250 -28.40 -25.17 -3.98
N THR A 251 -29.19 -24.10 -3.89
CA THR A 251 -30.28 -23.90 -2.91
C THR A 251 -31.60 -23.68 -3.62
#